data_AF-A0A3D0MSC7-F1
#
_entry.id   AF-A0A3D0MSC7-F1
#
_cell.length_a   1.000
_cell.length_b   1.000
_cell.length_c   1.000
_cell.angle_alpha   90.00
_cell.angle_beta   90.00
_cell.angle_gamma   90.00
#
_symmetry.space_group_name_H-M   'P 1'
#
loop_
_entity.id
_entity.type
_entity.pdbx_description
1 polymer ?
#
loop_
_entity_poly.entity_id
_entity_poly.type
_entity_poly.pdbx_seq_one_letter_code
_entity_poly.pdbx_strand_id
1 'polypeptide(L)'
;MEEVSRYEPRNALDGGIDGLSFYYMLLAIAPQWLKRGGFVIVEVGDDQQAEHLASLSVDHLRFSHLKKDHNGLYRIAVWCRV
;
A
#
# COMPACT_ATOMS: atom_id res chain seq x y z
N MET A 1 -2.11 15.66 -10.84
CA MET A 1 -1.82 17.10 -10.71
C MET A 1 -0.66 17.42 -11.63
N GLU A 2 -0.81 18.44 -12.48
CA GLU A 2 0.14 18.73 -13.56
C GLU A 2 1.53 19.13 -13.04
N GLU A 3 1.59 19.91 -11.95
CA GLU A 3 2.82 20.28 -11.25
C GLU A 3 3.61 19.06 -10.75
N VAL A 4 2.96 18.17 -10.01
CA VAL A 4 3.59 16.95 -9.44
C VAL A 4 4.19 16.09 -10.56
N SER A 5 3.43 15.81 -11.61
CA SER A 5 3.91 15.00 -12.74
C SER A 5 5.07 15.63 -13.52
N ARG A 6 5.25 16.95 -13.43
CA ARG A 6 6.26 17.70 -14.17
C ARG A 6 7.54 17.95 -13.36
N TYR A 7 7.41 18.07 -12.05
CA TYR A 7 8.52 18.53 -11.19
C TYR A 7 8.96 17.52 -10.14
N GLU A 8 8.17 16.50 -9.81
CA GLU A 8 8.63 15.45 -8.92
C GLU A 8 9.44 14.38 -9.67
N PRO A 9 10.46 13.77 -9.03
CA PRO A 9 11.22 12.68 -9.61
C PRO A 9 10.29 11.53 -10.03
N ARG A 10 10.46 11.04 -11.27
CA ARG A 10 9.61 9.95 -11.79
C ARG A 10 9.62 8.71 -10.89
N ASN A 11 10.76 8.38 -10.28
CA ASN A 11 10.88 7.24 -9.37
C ASN A 11 10.08 7.41 -8.06
N ALA A 12 9.66 8.63 -7.69
CA ALA A 12 8.76 8.85 -6.56
C ALA A 12 7.28 8.64 -6.93
N LEU A 13 6.95 8.63 -8.22
CA LEU A 13 5.58 8.55 -8.73
C LEU A 13 5.26 7.23 -9.44
N ASP A 14 6.27 6.57 -10.01
CA ASP A 14 6.12 5.40 -10.88
C ASP A 14 5.88 4.13 -10.06
N GLY A 15 4.62 3.71 -9.97
CA GLY A 15 4.21 2.43 -9.37
C GLY A 15 4.24 1.25 -10.34
N GLY A 16 4.77 1.41 -11.55
CA GLY A 16 4.71 0.41 -12.62
C GLY A 16 3.37 0.39 -13.35
N ILE A 17 3.12 -0.69 -14.10
CA ILE A 17 2.02 -0.74 -15.09
C ILE A 17 0.62 -0.58 -14.50
N ASP A 18 0.41 -1.10 -13.29
CA ASP A 18 -0.84 -1.02 -12.54
C ASP A 18 -0.74 -0.05 -11.35
N GLY A 19 0.41 0.60 -11.17
CA GLY A 19 0.69 1.46 -10.03
C GLY A 19 0.95 0.71 -8.71
N LEU A 20 1.08 -0.63 -8.73
CA LEU A 20 1.12 -1.46 -7.53
C LEU A 20 2.44 -2.18 -7.26
N SER A 21 3.43 -2.03 -8.14
CA SER A 21 4.68 -2.80 -8.10
C SER A 21 5.40 -2.71 -6.74
N PHE A 22 5.41 -1.52 -6.14
CA PHE A 22 6.04 -1.31 -4.83
C PHE A 22 5.31 -2.05 -3.70
N TYR A 23 3.98 -2.08 -3.74
CA TYR A 23 3.17 -2.75 -2.72
C TYR A 23 3.38 -4.27 -2.77
N TYR A 24 3.38 -4.87 -3.96
CA TYR A 24 3.65 -6.30 -4.12
C TYR A 24 5.03 -6.67 -3.58
N MET A 25 6.06 -5.89 -3.94
CA MET A 25 7.42 -6.10 -3.44
C MET A 25 7.48 -5.97 -1.92
N LEU A 26 6.92 -4.89 -1.36
CA LEU A 26 6.95 -4.62 0.08
C LEU A 26 6.25 -5.72 0.88
N LEU A 27 5.03 -6.10 0.47
CA LEU A 27 4.24 -7.12 1.15
C LEU A 27 4.92 -8.50 1.09
N ALA A 28 5.63 -8.82 -0.01
CA ALA A 28 6.38 -10.06 -0.13
C ALA A 28 7.60 -10.13 0.83
N ILE A 29 8.30 -9.02 1.05
CA ILE A 29 9.52 -9.01 1.87
C ILE A 29 9.25 -8.72 3.35
N ALA A 30 8.22 -7.94 3.67
CA ALA A 30 7.92 -7.47 5.03
C ALA A 30 7.87 -8.58 6.11
N PRO A 31 7.36 -9.81 5.84
CA PRO A 31 7.36 -10.87 6.83
C PRO A 31 8.72 -11.27 7.40
N GLN A 32 9.80 -11.04 6.63
CA GLN A 32 11.17 -11.38 6.99
C GLN A 32 11.78 -10.37 7.98
N TRP A 33 11.24 -9.15 8.00
CA TRP A 33 11.76 -8.03 8.80
C TRP A 33 10.90 -7.74 10.03
N LEU A 34 9.61 -8.10 9.99
CA LEU A 34 8.68 -7.85 11.06
C LEU A 34 8.64 -8.99 12.09
N LYS A 35 8.67 -8.62 13.37
CA LYS A 35 8.27 -9.53 14.46
C LYS A 35 6.79 -9.90 14.31
N ARG A 36 6.38 -11.07 14.80
CA ARG A 36 4.96 -11.44 14.91
C ARG A 36 4.21 -10.36 15.71
N GLY A 37 3.04 -9.94 15.22
CA GLY A 37 2.27 -8.80 15.73
C GLY A 37 2.72 -7.44 15.19
N GLY A 38 3.82 -7.34 14.44
CA GLY A 38 4.24 -6.11 13.77
C GLY A 38 3.33 -5.76 12.59
N PHE A 39 3.40 -4.51 12.11
CA PHE A 39 2.49 -4.00 11.09
C PHE A 39 3.21 -3.50 9.83
N VAL A 40 2.55 -3.67 8.69
CA VAL A 40 2.80 -2.91 7.48
C VAL A 40 1.66 -1.90 7.35
N ILE A 41 2.02 -0.62 7.18
CA ILE A 41 1.08 0.48 6.99
C ILE A 41 1.57 1.27 5.78
N VAL A 42 0.73 1.42 4.77
CA VAL A 42 1.06 2.16 3.55
C VAL A 42 -0.05 3.14 3.21
N GLU A 43 0.33 4.21 2.54
CA GLU A 43 -0.62 5.10 1.87
C GLU A 43 -1.09 4.47 0.56
N VAL A 44 -2.33 4.73 0.14
CA VAL A 44 -2.91 4.27 -1.14
C VAL A 44 -3.50 5.44 -1.92
N GLY A 45 -3.47 5.32 -3.26
CA GLY A 45 -3.79 6.38 -4.21
C GLY A 45 -5.28 6.67 -4.38
N ASP A 46 -6.13 5.65 -4.28
CA ASP A 46 -7.58 5.76 -4.40
C ASP A 46 -8.30 4.51 -3.84
N ASP A 47 -9.64 4.55 -3.82
CA ASP A 47 -10.48 3.48 -3.30
C ASP A 47 -10.33 2.17 -4.10
N GLN A 48 -10.13 2.24 -5.43
CA GLN A 48 -9.97 1.04 -6.27
C GLN A 48 -8.66 0.31 -5.93
N GLN A 49 -7.57 1.05 -5.81
CA GLN A 49 -6.29 0.53 -5.37
C GLN A 49 -6.39 -0.04 -3.93
N ALA A 50 -7.08 0.66 -3.04
CA ALA A 50 -7.26 0.23 -1.65
C ALA A 50 -7.99 -1.12 -1.56
N GLU A 51 -9.10 -1.26 -2.29
CA GLU A 51 -9.89 -2.49 -2.35
C GLU A 51 -9.10 -3.65 -2.97
N HIS A 52 -8.37 -3.40 -4.06
CA HIS A 52 -7.54 -4.41 -4.69
C HIS A 52 -6.46 -4.92 -3.73
N LEU A 53 -5.73 -4.01 -3.05
CA LEU A 53 -4.72 -4.38 -2.06
C LEU A 53 -5.32 -5.15 -0.88
N ALA A 54 -6.50 -4.75 -0.40
CA ALA A 54 -7.20 -5.44 0.69
C ALA A 54 -7.61 -6.88 0.32
N SER A 55 -7.81 -7.16 -0.97
CA SER A 55 -8.16 -8.49 -1.48
C SER A 55 -6.97 -9.44 -1.61
N LEU A 56 -5.74 -8.93 -1.54
CA LEU A 56 -4.54 -9.75 -1.72
C LEU A 56 -4.36 -10.72 -0.54
N SER A 57 -4.17 -11.99 -0.88
CA SER A 57 -3.64 -12.98 0.05
C SER A 57 -2.13 -12.93 0.04
N VAL A 58 -1.52 -12.64 1.18
CA VAL A 58 -0.07 -12.56 1.35
C VAL A 58 0.34 -13.50 2.47
N ASP A 59 1.31 -14.36 2.21
CA ASP A 59 1.81 -15.27 3.23
C ASP A 59 2.32 -14.49 4.43
N HIS A 60 2.01 -14.99 5.63
CA HIS A 60 2.50 -14.44 6.90
C HIS A 60 2.06 -13.02 7.26
N LEU A 61 1.23 -12.37 6.42
CA LEU A 61 0.61 -11.09 6.67
C LEU A 61 -0.91 -11.21 6.55
N ARG A 62 -1.62 -10.90 7.62
CA ARG A 62 -3.07 -10.84 7.60
C ARG A 62 -3.51 -9.40 7.37
N PHE A 63 -4.32 -9.17 6.35
CA PHE A 63 -4.98 -7.89 6.17
C PHE A 63 -5.82 -7.53 7.39
N SER A 64 -5.74 -6.28 7.84
CA SER A 64 -6.45 -5.80 9.03
C SER A 64 -7.62 -4.90 8.67
N HIS A 65 -7.37 -3.74 8.05
CA HIS A 65 -8.40 -2.78 7.69
C HIS A 65 -7.88 -1.70 6.74
N LEU A 66 -8.81 -0.98 6.11
CA LEU A 66 -8.57 0.30 5.47
C LEU A 66 -8.98 1.44 6.40
N LYS A 67 -8.30 2.58 6.28
CA LYS A 67 -8.69 3.81 6.97
C LYS A 67 -8.83 4.97 5.99
N LYS A 68 -9.92 5.71 6.18
CA LYS A 68 -10.25 6.89 5.40
C LYS A 68 -9.55 8.14 5.92
N ASP A 69 -9.23 9.06 5.03
CA ASP A 69 -8.81 10.42 5.38
C ASP A 69 -10.01 11.31 5.78
N HIS A 70 -9.74 12.60 6.01
CA HIS A 70 -10.78 13.58 6.37
C HIS A 70 -11.76 13.89 5.23
N ASN A 71 -11.43 13.53 3.99
CA ASN A 71 -12.29 13.67 2.82
C ASN A 71 -13.12 12.40 2.55
N GLY A 72 -12.98 11.37 3.39
CA GLY A 72 -13.74 10.12 3.28
C GLY A 72 -13.21 9.15 2.22
N LEU A 73 -12.01 9.38 1.68
CA LEU A 73 -11.33 8.50 0.73
C LEU A 73 -10.44 7.52 1.48
N TYR A 74 -10.36 6.26 1.04
CA TYR A 74 -9.39 5.33 1.59
C TYR A 74 -7.98 5.81 1.25
N ARG A 75 -7.17 5.97 2.29
CA ARG A 75 -5.78 6.42 2.18
C ARG A 75 -4.79 5.51 2.86
N ILE A 76 -5.22 4.68 3.81
CA ILE A 76 -4.30 3.82 4.55
C ILE A 76 -4.78 2.38 4.47
N ALA A 77 -3.87 1.46 4.15
CA ALA A 77 -4.08 0.02 4.24
C ALA A 77 -3.12 -0.58 5.28
N VAL A 78 -3.64 -1.51 6.09
CA VAL A 78 -2.93 -2.09 7.24
C VAL A 78 -2.92 -3.61 7.18
N TRP A 79 -1.73 -4.21 7.34
CA TRP A 79 -1.54 -5.65 7.54
C TRP A 79 -0.79 -5.92 8.83
N CYS A 80 -1.06 -7.06 9.45
CA CYS A 80 -0.40 -7.53 10.66
C CYS A 80 0.39 -8.81 10.37
N ARG A 81 1.64 -8.89 10.84
CA ARG A 81 2.49 -10.09 10.77
C ARG A 81 1.90 -11.17 11.68
N VAL A 82 1.45 -12.28 11.09
CA VAL A 82 0.79 -13.38 11.83
C VAL A 82 1.69 -14.54 12.19
#